data_AF-A0A1Y3L5C6-F1
#
_entry.id   AF-A0A1Y3L5C6-F1
#
_cell.length_a   1.000
_cell.length_b   1.000
_cell.length_c   1.000
_cell.angle_alpha   90.00
_cell.angle_beta   90.00
_cell.angle_gamma   90.00
#
_symmetry.space_group_name_H-M   'P 1'
#
loop_
_entity.id
_entity.type
_entity.pdbx_description
1 polymer ?
#
loop_
_entity_poly.entity_id
_entity_poly.type
_entity_poly.pdbx_seq_one_letter_code
_entity_poly.pdbx_strand_id
1 'polypeptide(L)'
;MKMLRVPLLLLGVLMCSQGFAATAQQEKMKTCNADATSQALKGDARKAFMSTCLKKAEPATQQEKMKTCNADATTQALKGDERKAFMSTCLKKK
;
A
#
# COMPACT_ATOMS: atom_id res chain seq x y z
N MET A 1 -19.40 47.00 23.05
CA MET A 1 -18.85 46.51 21.77
C MET A 1 -17.39 46.17 22.00
N LYS A 2 -17.05 44.88 21.98
CA LYS A 2 -15.80 44.31 22.51
C LYS A 2 -14.69 44.43 21.46
N MET A 3 -13.55 44.94 21.89
CA MET A 3 -12.30 45.00 21.14
C MET A 3 -11.82 43.59 20.72
N LEU A 4 -11.34 43.43 19.50
CA LEU A 4 -10.33 42.43 19.19
C LEU A 4 -9.29 43.01 18.22
N ARG A 5 -8.18 43.45 18.80
CA ARG A 5 -6.90 43.66 18.13
C ARG A 5 -6.33 42.28 17.76
N VAL A 6 -5.69 42.15 16.60
CA VAL A 6 -4.27 41.76 16.43
C VAL A 6 -4.03 41.50 14.93
N PRO A 7 -3.12 42.26 14.27
CA PRO A 7 -2.82 42.15 12.84
C PRO A 7 -1.80 41.04 12.53
N LEU A 8 -1.94 40.48 11.34
CA LEU A 8 -0.90 39.99 10.42
C LEU A 8 0.53 39.81 10.98
N LEU A 9 0.95 38.54 11.18
CA LEU A 9 2.37 38.15 11.22
C LEU A 9 2.52 36.65 10.85
N LEU A 10 3.00 36.43 9.62
CA LEU A 10 4.03 35.49 9.18
C LEU A 10 4.01 33.98 9.55
N LEU A 11 4.47 33.21 8.55
CA LEU A 11 5.11 31.89 8.59
C LEU A 11 4.22 30.64 8.56
N GLY A 12 4.01 30.15 7.33
CA GLY A 12 4.69 28.91 6.92
C GLY A 12 3.93 27.61 7.10
N VAL A 13 3.26 27.14 6.05
CA VAL A 13 3.26 25.71 5.72
C VAL A 13 3.39 25.57 4.20
N LEU A 14 4.62 25.24 3.81
CA LEU A 14 5.03 24.47 2.65
C LEU A 14 3.87 23.70 1.97
N MET A 15 3.30 24.28 0.91
CA MET A 15 2.53 23.54 -0.07
C MET A 15 3.52 22.72 -0.90
N CYS A 16 3.78 21.49 -0.45
CA CYS A 16 4.55 20.50 -1.18
C CYS A 16 3.88 20.19 -2.52
N SER A 17 4.35 20.82 -3.58
CA SER A 17 4.21 20.35 -4.94
C SER A 17 5.01 19.07 -5.10
N GLN A 18 4.36 17.93 -5.37
CA GLN A 18 4.87 16.76 -6.14
C GLN A 18 3.68 15.82 -6.46
N GLY A 19 2.76 16.27 -7.32
CA GLY A 19 1.58 15.51 -7.75
C GLY A 19 1.78 14.81 -9.09
N PHE A 20 2.46 13.66 -9.12
CA PHE A 20 2.44 12.77 -10.31
C PHE A 20 2.33 11.27 -9.96
N ALA A 21 2.38 10.89 -8.67
CA ALA A 21 2.14 9.52 -8.21
C ALA A 21 0.72 9.29 -7.65
N ALA A 22 -0.03 10.36 -7.37
CA ALA A 22 -1.39 10.28 -6.81
C ALA A 22 -2.45 9.85 -7.85
N THR A 23 -2.20 10.07 -9.14
CA THR A 23 -3.21 9.87 -10.20
C THR A 23 -3.45 8.39 -10.50
N ALA A 24 -2.39 7.57 -10.62
CA ALA A 24 -2.54 6.16 -10.99
C ALA A 24 -3.27 5.34 -9.92
N GLN A 25 -2.99 5.58 -8.64
CA GLN A 25 -3.66 4.90 -7.52
C GLN A 25 -5.12 5.36 -7.38
N GLN A 26 -5.39 6.64 -7.63
CA GLN A 26 -6.74 7.21 -7.60
C GLN A 26 -7.62 6.72 -8.76
N GLU A 27 -7.09 6.66 -9.99
CA GLU A 27 -7.79 6.08 -11.14
C GLU A 27 -8.09 4.60 -10.94
N LYS A 28 -7.11 3.84 -10.42
CA LYS A 28 -7.31 2.43 -10.07
C LYS A 28 -8.41 2.24 -9.03
N MET A 29 -8.48 3.11 -8.01
CA MET A 29 -9.53 3.05 -7.01
C MET A 29 -10.92 3.35 -7.61
N LYS A 30 -11.02 4.26 -8.58
CA LYS A 30 -12.28 4.50 -9.31
C LYS A 30 -12.69 3.26 -10.10
N THR A 31 -11.78 2.65 -10.86
CA THR A 31 -12.06 1.42 -11.63
C THR A 31 -12.50 0.28 -10.71
N CYS A 32 -11.78 0.02 -9.61
CA CYS A 32 -12.15 -1.02 -8.65
C CYS A 32 -13.54 -0.78 -8.04
N ASN A 33 -13.92 0.48 -7.78
CA ASN A 33 -15.26 0.79 -7.27
C ASN A 33 -16.36 0.63 -8.33
N ALA A 34 -16.08 1.01 -9.59
CA ALA A 34 -16.99 0.79 -10.70
C ALA A 34 -17.24 -0.71 -10.92
N ASP A 35 -16.18 -1.53 -10.94
CA ASP A 35 -16.27 -2.97 -11.14
C ASP A 35 -17.00 -3.67 -10.00
N ALA A 36 -16.76 -3.25 -8.75
CA ALA A 36 -17.48 -3.79 -7.59
C ALA A 36 -18.97 -3.48 -7.65
N THR A 37 -19.34 -2.29 -8.15
CA THR A 37 -20.73 -1.86 -8.31
C THR A 37 -21.41 -2.59 -9.47
N SER A 38 -20.71 -2.74 -10.60
CA SER A 38 -21.18 -3.50 -11.77
C SER A 38 -21.47 -4.96 -11.43
N GLN A 39 -20.62 -5.56 -10.58
CA GLN A 39 -20.81 -6.92 -10.06
C GLN A 39 -21.78 -7.00 -8.87
N ALA A 40 -22.44 -5.89 -8.50
CA ALA A 40 -23.35 -5.79 -7.37
C ALA A 40 -22.79 -6.35 -6.04
N LEU A 41 -21.46 -6.29 -5.86
CA LEU A 41 -20.79 -6.82 -4.68
C LEU A 41 -21.16 -5.97 -3.46
N LYS A 42 -21.57 -6.64 -2.38
CA LYS A 42 -21.95 -6.01 -1.10
C LYS A 42 -21.25 -6.71 0.06
N GLY A 43 -21.18 -6.03 1.20
CA GLY A 43 -20.60 -6.58 2.43
C GLY A 43 -19.17 -7.08 2.24
N ASP A 44 -18.88 -8.26 2.80
CA ASP A 44 -17.55 -8.87 2.78
C ASP A 44 -17.04 -9.16 1.35
N ALA A 45 -17.93 -9.50 0.42
CA ALA A 45 -17.57 -9.75 -0.98
C ALA A 45 -16.98 -8.51 -1.66
N ARG A 46 -17.58 -7.33 -1.41
CA ARG A 46 -17.04 -6.05 -1.91
C ARG A 46 -15.68 -5.75 -1.30
N LYS A 47 -15.51 -6.01 0.00
CA LYS A 47 -14.27 -5.75 0.74
C LYS A 47 -13.11 -6.61 0.22
N ALA A 48 -13.38 -7.90 0.02
CA ALA A 48 -12.41 -8.84 -0.55
C ALA A 48 -12.04 -8.45 -1.99
N PHE A 49 -13.02 -8.13 -2.82
CA PHE A 49 -12.79 -7.66 -4.19
C PHE A 49 -11.97 -6.37 -4.23
N MET A 50 -12.32 -5.37 -3.40
CA MET A 50 -11.59 -4.12 -3.34
C MET A 50 -10.15 -4.32 -2.88
N SER A 51 -9.93 -5.18 -1.87
CA SER A 51 -8.59 -5.54 -1.40
C SER A 51 -7.76 -6.17 -2.51
N THR A 52 -8.31 -7.15 -3.23
CA THR A 52 -7.61 -7.82 -4.34
C THR A 52 -7.34 -6.87 -5.51
N CYS A 53 -8.34 -6.06 -5.88
CA CYS A 53 -8.24 -5.12 -6.99
C CYS A 53 -7.17 -4.05 -6.70
N LEU A 54 -7.14 -3.50 -5.49
CA LEU A 54 -6.18 -2.47 -5.09
C LEU A 54 -4.77 -3.04 -4.86
N LYS A 55 -4.63 -4.23 -4.25
CA LYS A 55 -3.34 -4.88 -3.93
C LYS A 55 -2.43 -5.14 -5.13
N LYS A 56 -2.98 -5.22 -6.35
CA LYS A 56 -2.17 -5.45 -7.58
C LYS A 56 -1.18 -4.33 -7.94
N ALA A 57 -1.10 -3.25 -7.15
CA ALA A 57 -0.19 -2.12 -7.39
C ALA A 57 0.53 -1.62 -6.12
N GLU A 58 0.31 -2.25 -4.97
CA GLU A 58 1.14 -1.97 -3.80
C GLU A 58 2.39 -2.87 -3.87
N PRO A 59 3.60 -2.33 -3.65
CA PRO A 59 4.76 -3.19 -3.43
C PRO A 59 4.40 -4.16 -2.30
N ALA A 60 4.63 -5.46 -2.52
CA ALA A 60 4.31 -6.50 -1.55
C ALA A 60 4.80 -6.03 -0.17
N THR A 61 3.88 -6.02 0.80
CA THR A 61 4.25 -5.56 2.14
C THR A 61 5.41 -6.41 2.65
N GLN A 62 6.26 -5.84 3.49
CA GLN A 62 7.37 -6.58 4.09
C GLN A 62 6.90 -7.89 4.76
N GLN A 63 5.66 -7.90 5.26
CA GLN A 63 5.02 -9.08 5.84
C GLN A 63 4.63 -10.13 4.80
N GLU A 64 4.07 -9.74 3.64
CA GLU A 64 3.79 -10.66 2.52
C GLU A 64 5.08 -11.24 1.96
N LYS A 65 6.11 -10.40 1.79
CA LYS A 65 7.44 -10.84 1.32
C LYS A 65 8.06 -11.86 2.26
N MET A 66 7.97 -11.66 3.57
CA MET A 66 8.45 -12.63 4.56
C MET A 66 7.69 -13.95 4.48
N LYS A 67 6.37 -13.93 4.26
CA LYS A 67 5.59 -15.16 4.07
C LYS A 67 6.04 -15.92 2.82
N THR A 68 6.19 -15.22 1.70
CA THR A 68 6.68 -15.82 0.45
C THR A 68 8.09 -16.40 0.62
N CYS A 69 9.04 -15.64 1.19
CA CYS A 69 10.39 -16.14 1.43
C CYS A 69 10.42 -17.37 2.36
N ASN A 70 9.52 -17.46 3.35
CA ASN A 70 9.42 -18.65 4.20
C ASN A 70 8.80 -19.84 3.48
N ALA A 71 7.78 -19.62 2.66
CA ALA A 71 7.18 -20.66 1.83
C ALA A 71 8.22 -21.22 0.84
N ASP A 72 8.93 -20.35 0.12
CA ASP A 72 9.95 -20.74 -0.85
C ASP A 72 11.11 -21.50 -0.21
N ALA A 73 11.56 -21.07 0.98
CA ALA A 73 12.60 -21.78 1.72
C ALA A 73 12.15 -23.19 2.15
N THR A 74 10.87 -23.35 2.50
CA THR A 74 10.29 -24.64 2.90
C THR A 74 10.13 -25.56 1.69
N THR A 75 9.64 -25.04 0.57
CA THR A 75 9.51 -25.78 -0.70
C THR A 75 10.86 -26.27 -1.21
N GLN A 76 11.91 -25.46 -1.04
CA GLN A 76 13.29 -25.83 -1.37
C GLN A 76 13.96 -26.69 -0.29
N ALA A 77 13.24 -27.05 0.78
CA ALA A 77 13.74 -27.82 1.92
C ALA A 77 15.03 -27.26 2.54
N LEU A 78 15.25 -25.94 2.44
CA LEU A 78 16.45 -25.28 2.96
C LEU A 78 16.48 -25.35 4.48
N LYS A 79 17.62 -25.75 5.04
CA LYS A 79 17.85 -25.85 6.49
C LYS A 79 19.18 -25.18 6.88
N GLY A 80 19.33 -24.93 8.17
CA GLY A 80 20.56 -24.35 8.72
C GLY A 80 20.98 -23.06 8.03
N ASP A 81 22.26 -22.97 7.68
CA ASP A 81 22.86 -21.77 7.09
C ASP A 81 22.31 -21.44 5.70
N GLU A 82 21.91 -22.43 4.91
CA GLU A 82 21.35 -22.23 3.57
C GLU A 82 20.02 -21.47 3.62
N ARG A 83 19.14 -21.82 4.58
CA ARG A 83 17.88 -21.10 4.80
C ARG A 83 18.13 -19.66 5.20
N LYS A 84 19.12 -19.43 6.07
CA LYS A 84 19.45 -18.08 6.57
C LYS A 84 20.00 -17.19 5.45
N ALA A 85 20.88 -17.73 4.60
CA ALA A 85 21.40 -17.03 3.44
C ALA A 85 20.30 -16.71 2.41
N PHE A 86 19.42 -17.69 2.14
CA PHE A 86 18.27 -17.49 1.27
C PHE A 86 17.33 -16.40 1.80
N MET A 87 16.97 -16.45 3.09
CA MET A 87 16.07 -15.48 3.70
C MET A 87 16.62 -14.06 3.63
N SER A 88 17.92 -13.89 3.92
CA SER A 88 18.61 -12.59 3.83
C SER A 88 18.55 -12.01 2.42
N THR A 89 18.81 -12.85 1.40
CA THR A 89 18.76 -12.45 -0.01
C THR A 89 17.33 -12.15 -0.46
N CYS A 90 16.38 -13.04 -0.14
CA CYS A 90 14.98 -12.92 -0.52
C CYS A 90 14.34 -11.65 0.06
N LEU A 91 14.58 -11.35 1.34
CA LEU A 91 14.04 -10.15 2.00
C LEU A 91 14.66 -8.85 1.50
N LYS A 92 15.87 -8.88 0.94
CA LYS A 92 16.59 -7.70 0.41
C LYS A 92 16.23 -7.34 -1.03
N LYS A 93 15.69 -8.26 -1.84
CA LYS A 93 15.29 -7.99 -3.23
C LYS A 93 14.16 -6.95 -3.28
N LYS A 94 14.41 -5.73 -3.75
CA LYS A 94 13.38 -4.67 -3.81
C LYS A 94 12.20 -5.06 -4.69
#